data_AF-A0A7C9DV85-F1
#
_entry.id   AF-A0A7C9DV85-F1
#
_cell.length_a   1.000
_cell.length_b   1.000
_cell.length_c   1.000
_cell.angle_alpha   90.00
_cell.angle_beta   90.00
_cell.angle_gamma   90.00
#
_symmetry.space_group_name_H-M   'P 1'
#
loop_
_entity.id
_entity.type
_entity.pdbx_description
1 polymer ?
#
loop_
_entity_poly.entity_id
_entity_poly.type
_entity_poly.pdbx_seq_one_letter_code
_entity_poly.pdbx_strand_id
1 'polypeptide(L)'
;PSTSQLTCYALPMAMTIISADFRELIGRAVEKCLLQWDLKKILTITVDNASSNDVAIQYLKRRLNQWGGTILDGNYLHMRCAAHILNLVIKDGLKDLDPSIVKVHAAVRFVRSSPARLQKFKACVEEEKIEYKGLVCLDIETR
;
A
#
# COMPACT_ATOMS: atom_id res chain seq x y z
N PRO A 1 -4.80 -7.32 -43.37
CA PRO A 1 -5.37 -7.17 -42.02
C PRO A 1 -4.24 -7.15 -40.98
N SER A 2 -3.75 -5.95 -40.67
CA SER A 2 -2.64 -5.72 -39.75
C SER A 2 -3.08 -5.94 -38.31
N THR A 3 -2.59 -7.01 -37.70
CA THR A 3 -2.75 -7.32 -36.27
C THR A 3 -2.06 -6.23 -35.45
N SER A 4 -2.83 -5.32 -34.86
CA SER A 4 -2.32 -4.33 -33.92
C SER A 4 -1.86 -5.06 -32.66
N GLN A 5 -0.56 -5.31 -32.54
CA GLN A 5 0.03 -5.79 -31.29
C GLN A 5 -0.17 -4.70 -30.23
N LEU A 6 -0.99 -4.98 -29.23
CA LEU A 6 -1.08 -4.20 -28.00
C LEU A 6 0.21 -4.45 -27.22
N THR A 7 1.22 -3.61 -27.42
CA THR A 7 2.44 -3.67 -26.62
C THR A 7 2.12 -3.18 -25.21
N CYS A 8 2.04 -4.12 -24.27
CA CYS A 8 1.75 -3.82 -22.86
C CYS A 8 3.05 -3.42 -22.15
N TYR A 9 3.34 -2.11 -22.11
CA TYR A 9 4.42 -1.61 -21.28
C TYR A 9 3.95 -1.53 -19.82
N ALA A 10 4.28 -2.54 -19.02
CA ALA A 10 4.21 -2.44 -17.56
C ALA A 10 5.42 -1.62 -17.09
N LEU A 11 5.37 -0.29 -17.24
CA LEU A 11 6.36 0.58 -16.60
C LEU A 11 5.99 0.66 -15.11
N PRO A 12 6.88 0.26 -14.18
CA PRO A 12 6.64 0.43 -12.76
C PRO A 12 6.71 1.94 -12.44
N MET A 13 5.60 2.64 -12.55
CA MET A 13 5.46 3.98 -11.97
C MET A 13 5.20 3.83 -10.48
N ALA A 14 6.27 3.83 -9.68
CA ALA A 14 6.17 4.16 -8.27
C ALA A 14 6.08 5.69 -8.16
N MET A 15 4.87 6.23 -8.12
CA MET A 15 4.63 7.66 -7.87
C MET A 15 4.17 7.85 -6.43
N THR A 16 5.10 8.12 -5.52
CA THR A 16 4.80 8.55 -4.15
C THR A 16 4.39 10.03 -4.18
N ILE A 17 3.17 10.39 -3.77
CA ILE A 17 2.77 11.80 -3.61
C ILE A 17 2.21 12.09 -2.21
N ILE A 18 2.71 13.20 -1.67
CA ILE A 18 2.43 13.84 -0.39
C ILE A 18 1.40 14.97 -0.62
N SER A 19 0.38 15.00 0.24
CA SER A 19 -0.60 16.08 0.56
C SER A 19 -1.66 16.53 -0.49
N ALA A 20 -2.81 16.97 0.05
CA ALA A 20 -4.14 16.95 -0.58
C ALA A 20 -4.56 18.22 -1.37
N ASP A 21 -3.71 19.25 -1.45
CA ASP A 21 -4.01 20.53 -2.12
C ASP A 21 -3.57 20.58 -3.60
N PHE A 22 -3.14 19.45 -4.17
CA PHE A 22 -2.51 19.34 -5.48
C PHE A 22 -3.28 18.45 -6.48
N ARG A 23 -4.61 18.27 -6.34
CA ARG A 23 -5.36 17.19 -7.04
C ARG A 23 -5.34 17.26 -8.57
N GLU A 24 -5.55 18.44 -9.17
CA GLU A 24 -5.47 18.58 -10.63
C GLU A 24 -4.02 18.61 -11.13
N LEU A 25 -3.10 19.07 -10.28
CA LEU A 25 -1.69 19.16 -10.61
C LEU A 25 -1.03 17.76 -10.72
N ILE A 26 -1.52 16.76 -9.97
CA ILE A 26 -1.17 15.34 -10.20
C ILE A 26 -1.56 14.93 -11.62
N GLY A 27 -2.80 15.22 -12.04
CA GLY A 27 -3.26 14.92 -13.40
C GLY A 27 -2.38 15.57 -14.46
N ARG A 28 -1.98 16.83 -14.27
CA ARG A 28 -1.06 17.54 -15.16
C ARG A 28 0.34 16.95 -15.20
N ALA A 29 0.87 16.53 -14.05
CA ALA A 29 2.17 15.88 -13.95
C ALA A 29 2.18 14.55 -14.72
N VAL A 30 1.13 13.73 -14.53
CA VAL A 30 0.97 12.47 -15.26
C VAL A 30 0.81 12.72 -16.76
N GLU A 31 0.00 13.70 -17.19
CA GLU A 31 -0.10 14.10 -18.60
C GLU A 31 1.27 14.46 -19.19
N LYS A 32 2.07 15.25 -18.46
CA LYS A 32 3.42 15.63 -18.90
C LYS A 32 4.33 14.41 -19.07
N CYS A 33 4.30 13.47 -18.12
CA CYS A 33 5.06 12.22 -18.23
C CYS A 33 4.62 11.37 -19.43
N LEU A 34 3.31 11.22 -19.66
CA LEU A 34 2.78 10.47 -20.80
C LEU A 34 3.25 11.06 -22.14
N LEU A 35 3.24 12.39 -22.27
CA LEU A 35 3.74 13.09 -23.45
C LEU A 35 5.26 12.93 -23.61
N GLN A 36 6.03 13.07 -22.52
CA GLN A 36 7.49 12.90 -22.54
C GLN A 36 7.91 11.47 -22.93
N TRP A 37 7.11 10.47 -22.57
CA TRP A 37 7.35 9.07 -22.90
C TRP A 37 6.75 8.65 -24.25
N ASP A 38 6.16 9.58 -25.00
CA ASP A 38 5.46 9.32 -26.27
C ASP A 38 4.37 8.24 -26.17
N LEU A 39 3.72 8.12 -25.00
CA LEU A 39 2.65 7.16 -24.75
C LEU A 39 1.32 7.72 -25.27
N LYS A 40 0.92 7.26 -26.46
CA LYS A 40 -0.26 7.76 -27.18
C LYS A 40 -1.55 7.01 -26.88
N LYS A 41 -1.46 5.76 -26.42
CA LYS A 41 -2.60 4.88 -26.17
C LYS A 41 -2.57 4.33 -24.75
N ILE A 42 -3.54 4.72 -23.95
CA ILE A 42 -3.62 4.40 -22.52
C ILE A 42 -4.90 3.61 -22.29
N LEU A 43 -4.75 2.40 -21.74
CA LEU A 43 -5.87 1.55 -21.33
C LEU A 43 -6.30 1.86 -19.90
N THR A 44 -5.34 1.83 -18.97
CA THR A 44 -5.59 1.84 -17.52
C THR A 44 -4.48 2.60 -16.79
N ILE A 45 -4.87 3.31 -15.75
CA ILE A 45 -4.00 3.96 -14.78
C ILE A 45 -4.38 3.40 -13.40
N THR A 46 -3.39 2.88 -12.68
CA THR A 46 -3.56 2.34 -11.33
C THR A 46 -3.17 3.38 -10.29
N VAL A 47 -4.11 3.75 -9.42
CA VAL A 47 -3.89 4.70 -8.31
C VAL A 47 -4.33 4.09 -6.99
N ASP A 48 -3.86 4.62 -5.86
CA ASP A 48 -4.35 4.21 -4.54
C ASP A 48 -5.83 4.61 -4.33
N ASN A 49 -6.50 3.99 -3.36
CA ASN A 49 -7.93 4.15 -3.14
C ASN A 49 -8.25 5.43 -2.34
N ALA A 50 -7.71 6.56 -2.77
CA ALA A 50 -7.98 7.87 -2.20
C ALA A 50 -8.97 8.63 -3.09
N SER A 51 -10.05 9.17 -2.49
CA SER A 51 -11.05 9.97 -3.22
C SER A 51 -10.44 11.23 -3.87
N SER A 52 -9.29 11.69 -3.38
CA SER A 52 -8.53 12.77 -4.01
C SER A 52 -8.04 12.45 -5.42
N ASN A 53 -7.86 11.16 -5.76
CA ASN A 53 -7.40 10.72 -7.07
C ASN A 53 -8.49 10.72 -8.13
N ASP A 54 -9.76 10.68 -7.73
CA ASP A 54 -10.88 10.68 -8.68
C ASP A 54 -10.86 11.94 -9.56
N VAL A 55 -10.50 13.09 -8.98
CA VAL A 55 -10.37 14.37 -9.70
C VAL A 55 -9.24 14.32 -10.73
N ALA A 56 -8.08 13.76 -10.36
CA ALA A 56 -6.93 13.62 -11.26
C ALA A 56 -7.24 12.68 -12.43
N ILE A 57 -7.92 11.57 -12.15
CA ILE A 57 -8.36 10.60 -13.15
C ILE A 57 -9.41 11.19 -14.09
N GLN A 58 -10.38 11.96 -13.57
CA GLN A 58 -11.35 12.67 -14.41
C GLN A 58 -10.68 13.69 -15.32
N TYR A 59 -9.69 14.43 -14.81
CA TYR A 59 -8.86 15.32 -15.62
C TYR A 59 -8.17 14.54 -16.75
N LEU A 60 -7.44 13.48 -16.41
CA LEU A 60 -6.71 12.64 -17.37
C LEU A 60 -7.64 12.00 -18.41
N LYS A 61 -8.82 11.52 -18.00
CA LYS A 61 -9.82 10.97 -18.93
C LYS A 61 -10.24 11.99 -19.99
N ARG A 62 -10.51 13.24 -19.58
CA ARG A 62 -10.86 14.32 -20.51
C ARG A 62 -9.71 14.62 -21.48
N ARG A 63 -8.47 14.73 -20.98
CA ARG A 63 -7.29 15.02 -21.79
C ARG A 63 -6.96 13.91 -22.78
N LEU A 64 -6.96 12.66 -22.32
CA LEU A 64 -6.70 11.49 -23.17
C LEU A 64 -7.78 11.32 -24.24
N ASN A 65 -9.05 11.58 -23.92
CA ASN A 65 -10.12 11.58 -24.92
C ASN A 65 -9.93 12.67 -25.97
N GLN A 66 -9.52 13.89 -25.57
CA GLN A 66 -9.21 14.98 -26.52
C GLN A 66 -8.08 14.62 -27.49
N TRP A 67 -7.12 13.78 -27.06
CA TRP A 67 -6.02 13.32 -27.92
C TRP A 67 -6.38 12.08 -28.74
N GLY A 68 -7.58 11.52 -28.57
CA GLY A 68 -7.93 10.21 -29.12
C GLY A 68 -7.08 9.07 -28.56
N GLY A 69 -6.50 9.24 -27.38
CA GLY A 69 -5.52 8.35 -26.76
C GLY A 69 -6.12 7.29 -25.83
N THR A 70 -7.42 7.33 -25.57
CA THR A 70 -8.10 6.31 -24.76
C THR A 70 -8.39 5.04 -25.56
N ILE A 71 -8.37 3.92 -24.86
CA ILE A 71 -8.80 2.61 -25.37
C ILE A 71 -10.16 2.29 -24.74
N LEU A 72 -11.10 1.73 -25.51
CA LEU A 72 -12.47 1.41 -25.06
C LEU A 72 -13.17 2.61 -24.39
N ASP A 73 -13.06 3.80 -25.01
CA ASP A 73 -13.63 5.07 -24.55
C ASP A 73 -13.23 5.48 -23.11
N GLY A 74 -12.13 4.92 -22.61
CA GLY A 74 -11.64 5.16 -21.26
C GLY A 74 -12.55 4.58 -20.18
N ASN A 75 -13.34 3.54 -20.48
CA ASN A 75 -14.18 2.84 -19.51
C ASN A 75 -13.35 2.10 -18.45
N TYR A 76 -12.13 1.68 -18.80
CA TYR A 76 -11.20 0.96 -17.93
C TYR A 76 -9.98 1.80 -17.53
N LEU A 77 -10.07 3.13 -17.68
CA LEU A 77 -8.95 4.03 -17.41
C LEU A 77 -8.57 4.09 -15.93
N HIS A 78 -9.54 3.86 -15.03
CA HIS A 78 -9.31 3.91 -13.59
C HIS A 78 -9.29 2.50 -13.00
N MET A 79 -8.16 2.11 -12.42
CA MET A 79 -8.05 0.91 -11.60
C MET A 79 -7.47 1.26 -10.23
N ARG A 80 -7.98 0.63 -9.18
CA ARG A 80 -7.44 0.79 -7.82
C ARG A 80 -6.28 -0.18 -7.62
N CYS A 81 -5.25 0.27 -6.90
CA CYS A 81 -4.09 -0.55 -6.58
C CYS A 81 -4.48 -1.72 -5.65
N ALA A 82 -4.23 -2.96 -6.09
CA ALA A 82 -4.51 -4.16 -5.32
C ALA A 82 -3.74 -4.20 -3.99
N ALA A 83 -2.47 -3.76 -3.98
CA ALA A 83 -1.67 -3.70 -2.76
C ALA A 83 -2.29 -2.75 -1.71
N HIS A 84 -2.88 -1.64 -2.15
CA HIS A 84 -3.58 -0.74 -1.25
C HIS A 84 -4.88 -1.36 -0.70
N ILE A 85 -5.65 -2.07 -1.54
CA ILE A 85 -6.85 -2.80 -1.09
C ILE A 85 -6.47 -3.84 -0.03
N LEU A 86 -5.40 -4.60 -0.28
CA LEU A 86 -4.87 -5.57 0.68
C LEU A 86 -4.46 -4.89 1.99
N ASN A 87 -3.77 -3.75 1.92
CA ASN A 87 -3.41 -2.98 3.11
C ASN A 87 -4.64 -2.51 3.90
N LEU A 88 -5.73 -2.11 3.23
CA LEU A 88 -6.98 -1.73 3.90
C LEU A 88 -7.62 -2.92 4.61
N VAL A 89 -7.73 -4.07 3.94
CA VAL A 89 -8.30 -5.30 4.52
C VAL A 89 -7.48 -5.79 5.70
N ILE A 90 -6.14 -5.83 5.54
CA ILE A 90 -5.23 -6.25 6.61
C ILE A 90 -5.35 -5.29 7.81
N LYS A 91 -5.31 -3.98 7.58
CA LYS A 91 -5.45 -3.00 8.67
C LYS A 91 -6.76 -3.15 9.39
N ASP A 92 -7.86 -3.35 8.67
CA ASP A 92 -9.18 -3.50 9.29
C ASP A 92 -9.26 -4.78 10.13
N GLY A 93 -8.82 -5.93 9.58
CA GLY A 93 -8.75 -7.19 10.34
C GLY A 93 -7.79 -7.15 11.52
N LEU A 94 -6.73 -6.31 11.45
CA LEU A 94 -5.82 -6.10 12.56
C LEU A 94 -6.37 -5.16 13.63
N LYS A 95 -7.36 -4.30 13.37
CA LYS A 95 -7.94 -3.42 14.40
C LYS A 95 -8.52 -4.20 15.57
N ASP A 96 -9.16 -5.34 15.30
CA ASP A 96 -9.75 -6.19 16.34
C ASP A 96 -8.67 -6.94 17.14
N LEU A 97 -7.51 -7.19 16.51
CA LEU A 97 -6.34 -7.82 17.12
C LEU A 97 -5.42 -6.81 17.81
N ASP A 98 -5.53 -5.52 17.48
CA ASP A 98 -4.66 -4.44 17.94
C ASP A 98 -4.57 -4.36 19.47
N PRO A 99 -5.69 -4.43 20.25
CA PRO A 99 -5.60 -4.39 21.71
C PRO A 99 -4.87 -5.60 22.28
N SER A 100 -5.04 -6.78 21.69
CA SER A 100 -4.38 -8.01 22.11
C SER A 100 -2.89 -7.98 21.78
N ILE A 101 -2.53 -7.51 20.59
CA ILE A 101 -1.14 -7.31 20.16
C ILE A 101 -0.45 -6.29 21.07
N VAL A 102 -1.08 -5.15 21.36
CA VAL A 102 -0.55 -4.13 22.27
C VAL A 102 -0.30 -4.71 23.67
N LYS A 103 -1.24 -5.49 24.21
CA LYS A 103 -1.08 -6.14 25.53
C LYS A 103 0.06 -7.15 25.55
N VAL A 104 0.15 -8.00 24.52
CA VAL A 104 1.25 -8.99 24.39
C VAL A 104 2.59 -8.24 24.29
N HIS A 105 2.68 -7.21 23.45
CA HIS A 105 3.90 -6.44 23.28
C HIS A 105 4.30 -5.70 24.56
N ALA A 106 3.32 -5.13 25.30
CA ALA A 106 3.56 -4.51 26.60
C ALA A 106 4.05 -5.53 27.65
N ALA A 107 3.49 -6.74 27.68
CA ALA A 107 3.92 -7.81 28.58
C ALA A 107 5.36 -8.28 28.26
N VAL A 108 5.66 -8.51 26.98
CA VAL A 108 7.01 -8.85 26.51
C VAL A 108 8.02 -7.76 26.88
N ARG A 109 7.66 -6.49 26.65
CA ARG A 109 8.49 -5.33 27.00
C ARG A 109 8.71 -5.23 28.51
N PHE A 110 7.68 -5.49 29.31
CA PHE A 110 7.78 -5.51 30.77
C PHE A 110 8.76 -6.59 31.24
N VAL A 111 8.62 -7.83 30.75
CA VAL A 111 9.53 -8.94 31.11
C VAL A 111 10.98 -8.63 30.75
N ARG A 112 11.22 -8.02 29.58
CA ARG A 112 12.57 -7.71 29.08
C ARG A 112 13.17 -6.41 29.61
N SER A 113 12.39 -5.57 30.27
CA SER A 113 12.87 -4.25 30.73
C SER A 113 13.96 -4.30 31.81
N SER A 114 14.19 -5.46 32.46
CA SER A 114 15.38 -5.67 33.30
C SER A 114 15.75 -7.15 33.44
N PRO A 115 17.03 -7.47 33.73
CA PRO A 115 17.47 -8.84 33.98
C PRO A 115 16.71 -9.51 35.14
N ALA A 116 16.41 -8.76 36.21
CA ALA A 116 15.68 -9.28 37.35
C ALA A 116 14.25 -9.72 37.01
N ARG A 117 13.54 -8.96 36.16
CA ARG A 117 12.19 -9.33 35.69
C ARG A 117 12.23 -10.55 34.79
N LEU A 118 13.22 -10.65 33.91
CA LEU A 118 13.41 -11.82 33.05
C LEU A 118 13.68 -13.08 33.88
N GLN A 119 14.48 -12.98 34.95
CA GLN A 119 14.73 -14.12 35.85
C GLN A 119 13.47 -14.55 36.61
N LYS A 120 12.67 -13.59 37.11
CA LYS A 120 11.37 -13.90 37.72
C LYS A 120 10.43 -14.60 36.74
N PHE A 121 10.36 -14.11 35.50
CA PHE A 121 9.55 -14.76 34.47
C PHE A 121 9.99 -16.20 34.21
N LYS A 122 11.30 -16.46 34.09
CA LYS A 122 11.83 -17.83 33.95
C LYS A 122 11.45 -18.73 35.12
N ALA A 123 11.52 -18.23 36.35
CA ALA A 123 11.10 -18.99 37.52
C ALA A 123 9.62 -19.41 37.44
N CYS A 124 8.73 -18.49 37.01
CA CYS A 124 7.32 -18.81 36.81
C CYS A 124 7.09 -19.84 35.69
N VAL A 125 7.85 -19.78 34.59
CA VAL A 125 7.78 -20.76 33.48
C VAL A 125 8.10 -22.18 33.96
N GLU A 126 9.10 -22.31 34.83
CA GLU A 126 9.47 -23.60 35.44
C GLU A 126 8.39 -24.10 36.43
N GLU A 127 7.81 -23.20 37.23
CA GLU A 127 6.72 -23.52 38.18
C GLU A 127 5.46 -24.02 37.45
N GLU A 128 5.09 -23.36 36.35
CA GLU A 128 3.95 -23.72 35.50
C GLU A 128 4.25 -24.92 34.57
N LYS A 129 5.46 -25.49 34.63
CA LYS A 129 5.89 -26.67 33.84
C LYS A 129 5.70 -26.50 32.34
N ILE A 130 5.95 -25.30 31.82
CA ILE A 130 5.81 -25.02 30.39
C ILE A 130 6.96 -25.70 29.62
N GLU A 131 6.64 -26.63 28.72
CA GLU A 131 7.64 -27.39 27.95
C GLU A 131 8.40 -26.51 26.92
N TYR A 132 7.79 -25.42 26.47
CA TYR A 132 8.38 -24.50 25.50
C TYR A 132 9.51 -23.66 26.12
N LYS A 133 10.74 -23.87 25.66
CA LYS A 133 11.96 -23.19 26.18
C LYS A 133 12.34 -21.90 25.46
N GLY A 134 11.55 -21.46 24.48
CA GLY A 134 11.81 -20.21 23.77
C GLY A 134 11.62 -19.01 24.68
N LEU A 135 12.55 -18.06 24.64
CA LEU A 135 12.43 -16.82 25.41
C LEU A 135 11.58 -15.79 24.67
N VAL A 136 10.87 -14.96 25.42
CA VAL A 136 10.16 -13.80 24.87
C VAL A 136 11.13 -12.87 24.13
N CYS A 137 10.85 -12.62 22.86
CA CYS A 137 11.57 -11.70 21.99
C CYS A 137 10.71 -10.45 21.73
N LEU A 138 11.36 -9.27 21.72
CA LEU A 138 10.73 -8.09 21.13
C LEU A 138 10.92 -8.17 19.62
N ASP A 139 9.92 -7.72 18.87
CA ASP A 139 10.08 -7.53 17.44
C ASP A 139 11.25 -6.58 17.20
N ILE A 140 12.17 -6.99 16.32
CA ILE A 140 13.21 -6.11 15.83
C ILE A 140 12.56 -5.37 14.67
N GLU A 141 12.42 -4.05 14.76
CA GLU A 141 11.98 -3.23 13.63
C GLU A 141 12.93 -3.50 12.45
N THR A 142 12.44 -4.24 11.45
CA THR A 142 13.11 -4.30 10.15
C THR A 142 12.94 -2.94 9.49
N ARG A 143 14.06 -2.22 9.45
CA ARG A 143 14.22 -0.86 8.94
C ARG A 143 13.86 -0.72 7.47
#